data_AF-A0AAD5MYX4-F1
#
_entry.id   AF-A0AAD5MYX4-F1
#
_cell.length_a   1.000
_cell.length_b   1.000
_cell.length_c   1.000
_cell.angle_alpha   90.00
_cell.angle_beta   90.00
_cell.angle_gamma   90.00
#
_symmetry.space_group_name_H-M   'P 1'
#
loop_
_entity.id
_entity.type
_entity.pdbx_description
1 polymer ?
#
loop_
_entity_poly.entity_id
_entity_poly.type
_entity_poly.pdbx_seq_one_letter_code
_entity_poly.pdbx_strand_id
1 'polypeptide(L)'
;MSSAAMDKGHHDSGGGGGSSRPPAMSTTLTASSSSNYSSSVSGDSQHQSGAASGGIPGTPSSRRSGGWDRQTLSPAAAARARAEDPTEEQVVFQPISVLDESSDSSDEYVSSYRPLERSSTRVTASRSKRFFQNLVKKFNKPSVRYGLVPNSQQETDRNTIQHTIMIDIFRGQLHLSPITSKPKRVLDVGTGPGTWALEFAQKHPSCSVLGVDIEPVHPLYTRSNCTFLTKDVTHEWDFTDGGNFDFIHVRQLGDIQEKRNLIQRCFDNLKPGGWVEFTEWIAILQSPNHSLRGTAFRKWNDLLEQGMRQCGTTLYYPDKLKPLLQETGFEHIIETRNGATTNACYPGKKLQRIGHLMTQNWLLILEPLSMPVFTQALGWTPEEVKTFLVDVRKEIGNTQYHSFMTL
;
A
#
# COMPACT_ATOMS: atom_id res chain seq x y z
N MET A 1 -69.48 10.54 -35.40
CA MET A 1 -70.71 9.98 -34.80
C MET A 1 -70.63 10.19 -33.30
N SER A 2 -71.61 10.94 -32.74
CA SER A 2 -72.04 11.17 -31.34
C SER A 2 -71.01 11.21 -30.19
N SER A 3 -70.88 12.31 -29.42
CA SER A 3 -71.80 12.85 -28.36
C SER A 3 -71.76 11.97 -27.09
N ALA A 4 -71.11 12.37 -25.98
CA ALA A 4 -71.45 13.36 -24.93
C ALA A 4 -72.42 12.85 -23.82
N ALA A 5 -72.23 13.39 -22.60
CA ALA A 5 -73.05 13.37 -21.35
C ALA A 5 -72.82 12.17 -20.38
N MET A 6 -72.32 12.35 -19.15
CA MET A 6 -72.84 13.01 -17.91
C MET A 6 -73.77 12.12 -17.07
N ASP A 7 -73.41 11.86 -15.80
CA ASP A 7 -74.21 12.11 -14.55
C ASP A 7 -73.36 11.68 -13.31
N LYS A 8 -72.85 12.58 -12.46
CA LYS A 8 -73.40 13.23 -11.24
C LYS A 8 -74.00 12.31 -10.15
N GLY A 9 -73.49 12.53 -8.92
CA GLY A 9 -74.04 12.04 -7.66
C GLY A 9 -73.19 12.51 -6.47
N HIS A 10 -73.33 13.78 -6.10
CA HIS A 10 -72.87 14.34 -4.82
C HIS A 10 -73.96 14.11 -3.76
N HIS A 11 -73.58 13.70 -2.54
CA HIS A 11 -74.12 14.35 -1.34
C HIS A 11 -73.09 14.34 -0.20
N ASP A 12 -73.00 15.52 0.38
CA ASP A 12 -72.02 16.04 1.32
C ASP A 12 -72.65 16.21 2.72
N SER A 13 -71.85 16.67 3.68
CA SER A 13 -72.11 17.05 5.09
C SER A 13 -72.06 15.91 6.11
N GLY A 14 -71.21 15.93 7.16
CA GLY A 14 -70.65 17.03 7.97
C GLY A 14 -71.18 16.83 9.41
N GLY A 15 -70.47 16.98 10.52
CA GLY A 15 -69.12 17.39 10.86
C GLY A 15 -68.97 17.42 12.40
N GLY A 16 -67.76 17.71 12.90
CA GLY A 16 -67.45 18.13 14.29
C GLY A 16 -67.42 17.00 15.33
N GLY A 17 -66.47 16.90 16.26
CA GLY A 17 -65.41 17.78 16.73
C GLY A 17 -65.06 17.28 18.15
N GLY A 18 -63.78 17.24 18.54
CA GLY A 18 -63.41 16.77 19.87
C GLY A 18 -61.92 16.55 20.06
N SER A 19 -61.27 17.55 20.65
CA SER A 19 -59.85 17.66 21.00
C SER A 19 -59.38 16.68 22.08
N SER A 20 -58.12 16.21 21.98
CA SER A 20 -57.16 16.19 23.11
C SER A 20 -55.77 15.65 22.70
N ARG A 21 -54.81 16.57 22.51
CA ARG A 21 -53.39 16.45 22.96
C ARG A 21 -53.37 16.77 24.47
N PRO A 22 -52.33 16.48 25.30
CA PRO A 22 -50.86 16.47 25.05
C PRO A 22 -50.14 15.34 25.89
N PRO A 23 -48.85 15.39 26.31
CA PRO A 23 -47.78 16.36 26.03
C PRO A 23 -46.42 15.79 25.59
N ALA A 24 -45.62 16.71 25.05
CA ALA A 24 -44.18 16.62 24.91
C ALA A 24 -43.50 16.92 26.26
N MET A 25 -42.42 16.20 26.58
CA MET A 25 -41.46 16.60 27.60
C MET A 25 -40.10 16.84 26.96
N SER A 26 -39.59 18.04 27.24
CA SER A 26 -38.23 18.51 27.05
C SER A 26 -37.33 17.90 28.12
N THR A 27 -36.17 17.36 27.74
CA THR A 27 -35.02 17.30 28.66
C THR A 27 -33.71 17.45 27.89
N THR A 28 -33.17 18.65 28.03
CA THR A 28 -31.78 19.09 28.16
C THR A 28 -30.63 18.09 27.95
N LEU A 29 -29.69 18.54 27.11
CA LEU A 29 -28.25 18.24 27.02
C LEU A 29 -27.58 17.68 28.29
N THR A 30 -26.81 16.59 28.12
CA THR A 30 -25.47 16.47 28.72
C THR A 30 -24.57 15.65 27.80
N ALA A 31 -23.50 16.28 27.32
CA ALA A 31 -22.34 15.63 26.74
C ALA A 31 -21.56 14.90 27.84
N SER A 32 -21.20 13.64 27.62
CA SER A 32 -20.23 12.92 28.45
C SER A 32 -19.03 12.55 27.58
N SER A 33 -18.06 13.47 27.57
CA SER A 33 -16.67 13.24 27.19
C SER A 33 -16.00 12.32 28.21
N SER A 34 -15.55 11.15 27.80
CA SER A 34 -14.63 10.32 28.58
C SER A 34 -13.19 10.57 28.11
N SER A 35 -12.61 11.66 28.60
CA SER A 35 -11.17 11.89 28.60
C SER A 35 -10.77 12.14 30.05
N ASN A 36 -10.06 11.22 30.68
CA ASN A 36 -9.32 11.48 31.91
C ASN A 36 -8.20 10.44 32.09
N TYR A 37 -6.98 10.88 31.78
CA TYR A 37 -5.80 10.54 32.57
C TYR A 37 -4.86 11.75 32.48
N SER A 38 -4.97 12.67 33.45
CA SER A 38 -3.94 13.66 33.74
C SER A 38 -3.41 13.41 35.14
N SER A 39 -2.09 13.18 35.21
CA SER A 39 -1.16 13.76 36.18
C SER A 39 -1.72 14.26 37.51
N SER A 40 -1.33 13.59 38.60
CA SER A 40 -1.26 14.16 39.94
C SER A 40 0.20 14.54 40.27
N VAL A 41 0.43 15.83 40.48
CA VAL A 41 1.54 16.38 41.27
C VAL A 41 0.92 17.35 42.26
N SER A 42 1.23 17.13 43.54
CA SER A 42 1.25 18.04 44.71
C SER A 42 1.21 17.12 45.93
N GLY A 43 2.04 17.20 46.96
CA GLY A 43 3.01 18.19 47.39
C GLY A 43 3.33 17.87 48.86
N ASP A 44 4.38 18.50 49.37
CA ASP A 44 4.87 18.53 50.76
C ASP A 44 5.70 17.36 51.28
N SER A 45 6.76 17.55 52.06
CA SER A 45 7.68 18.66 52.39
C SER A 45 8.48 18.10 53.55
N GLN A 46 9.83 18.02 53.49
CA GLN A 46 10.69 18.35 54.64
C GLN A 46 12.19 18.32 54.31
N HIS A 47 12.83 19.37 54.84
CA HIS A 47 14.22 19.81 54.85
C HIS A 47 15.30 18.78 55.24
N GLN A 48 16.49 18.90 54.62
CA GLN A 48 17.76 19.36 55.22
C GLN A 48 18.93 19.11 54.23
N SER A 49 19.46 20.15 53.59
CA SER A 49 20.71 20.88 53.91
C SER A 49 22.02 20.10 53.66
N GLY A 50 22.82 20.60 52.71
CA GLY A 50 24.23 20.21 52.54
C GLY A 50 24.84 20.70 51.22
N ALA A 51 25.48 21.86 51.25
CA ALA A 51 26.43 22.36 50.24
C ALA A 51 27.69 21.44 50.17
N ALA A 52 28.61 21.43 49.21
CA ALA A 52 29.01 22.33 48.15
C ALA A 52 29.92 21.57 47.13
N SER A 53 30.08 22.16 45.94
CA SER A 53 31.30 22.23 45.11
C SER A 53 32.10 20.98 44.69
N GLY A 54 32.22 20.81 43.36
CA GLY A 54 33.53 20.78 42.68
C GLY A 54 34.10 19.42 42.27
N GLY A 55 34.43 19.30 40.97
CA GLY A 55 35.53 18.44 40.51
C GLY A 55 35.18 17.32 39.54
N ILE A 56 35.56 17.50 38.28
CA ILE A 56 35.91 16.42 37.33
C ILE A 56 37.23 15.78 37.81
N PRO A 57 37.34 14.45 37.84
CA PRO A 57 38.24 13.74 36.89
C PRO A 57 37.66 12.38 36.45
N GLY A 58 37.75 11.96 35.20
CA GLY A 58 38.95 11.32 34.66
C GLY A 58 38.61 9.90 34.19
N THR A 59 38.91 9.60 32.92
CA THR A 59 38.76 8.31 32.24
C THR A 59 39.52 7.17 32.92
N PRO A 60 39.12 5.91 32.64
CA PRO A 60 40.11 4.91 32.26
C PRO A 60 39.82 4.29 30.89
N SER A 61 40.90 4.15 30.14
CA SER A 61 41.01 3.43 28.89
C SER A 61 40.99 1.92 29.13
N SER A 62 40.31 1.18 28.26
CA SER A 62 40.72 -0.18 27.94
C SER A 62 40.53 -0.44 26.44
N ARG A 63 41.65 -0.44 25.72
CA ARG A 63 41.76 -1.09 24.41
C ARG A 63 41.59 -2.60 24.60
N ARG A 64 40.71 -3.22 23.82
CA ARG A 64 41.00 -4.51 23.20
C ARG A 64 40.30 -4.62 21.85
N SER A 65 41.13 -4.97 20.89
CA SER A 65 40.93 -5.25 19.48
C SER A 65 40.07 -6.49 19.23
N GLY A 66 39.27 -6.44 18.17
CA GLY A 66 38.63 -7.60 17.55
C GLY A 66 37.72 -7.14 16.42
N GLY A 67 38.15 -7.37 15.17
CA GLY A 67 37.45 -6.95 13.96
C GLY A 67 36.07 -7.57 13.83
N TRP A 68 35.11 -6.78 13.33
CA TRP A 68 33.81 -7.26 12.92
C TRP A 68 33.76 -7.18 11.40
N ASP A 69 33.94 -8.33 10.75
CA ASP A 69 33.62 -8.51 9.35
C ASP A 69 32.12 -8.25 9.15
N ARG A 70 31.82 -7.19 8.40
CA ARG A 70 30.46 -6.89 7.94
C ARG A 70 30.12 -7.80 6.77
N GLN A 71 29.48 -8.92 7.06
CA GLN A 71 28.52 -9.54 6.15
C GLN A 71 27.18 -9.67 6.87
N THR A 72 26.48 -8.54 7.02
CA THR A 72 25.06 -8.56 7.39
C THR A 72 24.26 -8.86 6.13
N LEU A 73 23.80 -10.11 6.02
CA LEU A 73 22.83 -10.52 5.01
C LEU A 73 21.57 -9.64 5.08
N SER A 74 21.03 -9.27 3.91
CA SER A 74 19.74 -8.59 3.79
C SER A 74 18.64 -9.39 4.52
N PRO A 75 17.64 -8.73 5.15
CA PRO A 75 16.48 -9.41 5.73
C PRO A 75 15.79 -10.39 4.75
N ALA A 76 15.86 -10.14 3.44
CA ALA A 76 15.37 -11.05 2.41
C ALA A 76 16.14 -12.38 2.33
N ALA A 77 17.44 -12.38 2.64
CA ALA A 77 18.26 -13.59 2.72
C ALA A 77 18.06 -14.34 4.06
N ALA A 78 17.80 -13.62 5.15
CA ALA A 78 17.48 -14.23 6.45
C ALA A 78 16.11 -14.95 6.45
N ALA A 79 15.15 -14.49 5.64
CA ALA A 79 13.90 -15.19 5.41
C ALA A 79 14.09 -16.48 4.58
N ARG A 80 15.05 -16.50 3.65
CA ARG A 80 15.42 -17.70 2.87
C ARG A 80 16.12 -18.76 3.73
N ALA A 81 16.94 -18.36 4.69
CA ALA A 81 17.73 -19.27 5.53
C ALA A 81 16.94 -19.95 6.67
N ARG A 82 15.68 -19.55 6.93
CA ARG A 82 14.86 -20.11 8.02
C ARG A 82 14.01 -21.32 7.60
N ALA A 83 14.11 -21.78 6.36
CA ALA A 83 13.29 -22.85 5.81
C ALA A 83 13.93 -24.25 5.83
N GLU A 84 15.12 -24.42 6.42
CA GLU A 84 15.84 -25.69 6.38
C GLU A 84 16.24 -26.16 7.79
N ASP A 85 15.64 -27.28 8.23
CA ASP A 85 16.26 -28.34 9.04
C ASP A 85 15.39 -29.64 8.94
N PRO A 86 15.90 -30.86 9.23
CA PRO A 86 16.41 -31.73 8.17
C PRO A 86 15.71 -33.10 8.15
N THR A 87 15.73 -33.76 7.01
CA THR A 87 15.64 -35.23 6.96
C THR A 87 16.70 -35.76 6.02
N GLU A 88 17.51 -36.67 6.57
CA GLU A 88 18.63 -37.37 5.95
C GLU A 88 18.24 -38.05 4.64
N GLU A 89 19.05 -37.87 3.59
CA GLU A 89 19.40 -38.96 2.69
C GLU A 89 20.72 -38.67 1.98
N GLN A 90 21.62 -39.66 2.01
CA GLN A 90 22.99 -39.62 1.52
C GLN A 90 23.04 -39.55 -0.01
N VAL A 91 23.84 -38.63 -0.56
CA VAL A 91 24.34 -38.78 -1.93
C VAL A 91 25.83 -38.48 -1.99
N VAL A 92 26.53 -39.45 -2.58
CA VAL A 92 27.98 -39.63 -2.69
C VAL A 92 28.61 -38.58 -3.60
N PHE A 93 29.70 -37.94 -3.13
CA PHE A 93 30.58 -37.09 -3.94
C PHE A 93 31.67 -37.93 -4.62
N GLN A 94 31.90 -37.69 -5.92
CA GLN A 94 33.19 -37.96 -6.56
C GLN A 94 33.77 -36.67 -7.14
N PRO A 95 35.07 -36.37 -6.94
CA PRO A 95 35.71 -35.17 -7.46
C PRO A 95 36.44 -35.46 -8.78
N ILE A 96 36.42 -34.53 -9.74
CA ILE A 96 37.40 -34.54 -10.83
C ILE A 96 38.03 -33.15 -10.99
N SER A 97 39.36 -33.25 -10.97
CA SER A 97 40.51 -32.37 -11.16
C SER A 97 40.43 -31.16 -12.10
N VAL A 98 41.18 -30.14 -11.66
CA VAL A 98 41.87 -29.08 -12.40
C VAL A 98 42.83 -29.64 -13.44
N LEU A 99 42.93 -29.00 -14.63
CA LEU A 99 44.17 -28.78 -15.39
C LEU A 99 43.96 -27.72 -16.50
N ASP A 100 45.07 -27.24 -17.02
CA ASP A 100 45.46 -25.88 -17.41
C ASP A 100 45.59 -25.67 -18.94
N GLU A 101 45.94 -24.43 -19.34
CA GLU A 101 46.59 -23.99 -20.60
C GLU A 101 45.74 -23.98 -21.91
N SER A 102 45.87 -23.07 -22.88
CA SER A 102 46.75 -21.92 -23.15
C SER A 102 46.32 -21.23 -24.48
N SER A 103 46.92 -20.05 -24.77
CA SER A 103 47.19 -19.41 -26.08
C SER A 103 46.00 -18.76 -26.85
N ASP A 104 45.90 -17.43 -26.94
CA ASP A 104 46.66 -16.45 -27.75
C ASP A 104 46.12 -16.25 -29.17
N SER A 105 45.78 -15.01 -29.52
CA SER A 105 45.92 -14.38 -30.85
C SER A 105 45.04 -13.12 -30.97
N SER A 106 45.68 -12.06 -31.44
CA SER A 106 45.22 -10.69 -31.67
C SER A 106 44.33 -10.52 -32.92
N ASP A 107 43.56 -9.42 -32.98
CA ASP A 107 43.76 -8.32 -33.95
C ASP A 107 42.60 -7.30 -34.00
N GLU A 108 43.00 -6.09 -34.42
CA GLU A 108 42.35 -4.79 -34.40
C GLU A 108 41.11 -4.63 -35.32
N TYR A 109 40.17 -3.77 -34.91
CA TYR A 109 39.45 -2.92 -35.87
C TYR A 109 39.06 -1.56 -35.25
N VAL A 110 39.76 -0.52 -35.68
CA VAL A 110 39.41 0.91 -35.49
C VAL A 110 38.87 1.43 -36.82
N SER A 111 37.69 2.07 -36.83
CA SER A 111 37.25 3.10 -37.79
C SER A 111 35.76 3.38 -37.54
N SER A 112 35.19 4.60 -37.55
CA SER A 112 35.66 5.98 -37.55
C SER A 112 34.40 6.83 -37.25
N TYR A 113 34.54 7.88 -36.46
CA TYR A 113 33.49 8.87 -36.22
C TYR A 113 33.37 9.84 -37.41
N ARG A 114 32.14 10.17 -37.82
CA ARG A 114 31.82 11.38 -38.59
C ARG A 114 30.56 12.06 -38.03
N PRO A 115 30.60 13.35 -37.67
CA PRO A 115 29.42 14.12 -37.32
C PRO A 115 28.76 14.68 -38.58
N LEU A 116 27.42 14.57 -38.67
CA LEU A 116 26.64 15.17 -39.75
C LEU A 116 25.67 16.23 -39.21
N GLU A 117 25.57 17.27 -40.02
CA GLU A 117 25.11 18.61 -39.71
C GLU A 117 23.60 18.77 -39.49
N ARG A 118 23.32 19.88 -38.84
CA ARG A 118 22.02 20.44 -38.46
C ARG A 118 21.15 20.74 -39.69
N SER A 119 20.02 20.05 -39.83
CA SER A 119 18.93 20.47 -40.72
C SER A 119 17.67 20.80 -39.92
N SER A 120 17.30 22.07 -39.97
CA SER A 120 16.13 22.65 -39.31
C SER A 120 14.89 22.36 -40.16
N THR A 121 14.01 21.48 -39.69
CA THR A 121 12.67 21.29 -40.28
C THR A 121 11.60 21.48 -39.22
N ARG A 122 10.75 22.50 -39.43
CA ARG A 122 9.56 22.79 -38.62
C ARG A 122 8.60 21.59 -38.68
N VAL A 123 8.56 20.80 -37.62
CA VAL A 123 7.53 19.77 -37.45
C VAL A 123 6.25 20.43 -36.94
N THR A 124 5.20 20.34 -37.74
CA THR A 124 3.87 20.85 -37.44
C THR A 124 3.24 20.14 -36.23
N ALA A 125 2.78 20.92 -35.25
CA ALA A 125 2.26 20.46 -33.95
C ALA A 125 1.11 19.42 -34.03
N SER A 126 0.46 19.28 -35.19
CA SER A 126 -0.66 18.38 -35.42
C SER A 126 -0.24 16.90 -35.59
N ARG A 127 0.89 16.61 -36.24
CA ARG A 127 1.41 15.23 -36.36
C ARG A 127 1.97 14.71 -35.04
N SER A 128 2.55 15.61 -34.23
CA SER A 128 3.07 15.26 -32.90
C SER A 128 1.93 14.87 -31.94
N LYS A 129 0.79 15.57 -31.92
CA LYS A 129 -0.35 15.19 -31.08
C LYS A 129 -0.94 13.83 -31.43
N ARG A 130 -1.05 13.51 -32.73
CA ARG A 130 -1.61 12.22 -33.20
C ARG A 130 -0.61 11.07 -33.04
N PHE A 131 0.69 11.34 -33.21
CA PHE A 131 1.77 10.42 -32.87
C PHE A 131 1.85 10.18 -31.36
N PHE A 132 1.72 11.22 -30.53
CA PHE A 132 1.70 11.12 -29.07
C PHE A 132 0.44 10.43 -28.56
N GLN A 133 -0.74 10.68 -29.15
CA GLN A 133 -1.96 9.94 -28.84
C GLN A 133 -1.85 8.46 -29.24
N ASN A 134 -1.19 8.15 -30.36
CA ASN A 134 -0.92 6.77 -30.78
C ASN A 134 0.21 6.12 -29.98
N LEU A 135 1.19 6.88 -29.51
CA LEU A 135 2.28 6.43 -28.64
C LEU A 135 1.75 6.17 -27.23
N VAL A 136 0.92 7.06 -26.68
CA VAL A 136 0.13 6.84 -25.47
C VAL A 136 -0.80 5.65 -25.65
N LYS A 137 -1.44 5.45 -26.82
CA LYS A 137 -2.19 4.21 -27.10
C LYS A 137 -1.32 2.96 -27.21
N LYS A 138 -0.06 3.07 -27.64
CA LYS A 138 0.90 1.96 -27.81
C LYS A 138 1.61 1.62 -26.49
N PHE A 139 1.76 2.59 -25.58
CA PHE A 139 2.08 2.40 -24.16
C PHE A 139 0.83 2.03 -23.33
N ASN A 140 -0.39 2.29 -23.84
CA ASN A 140 -1.66 1.71 -23.37
C ASN A 140 -1.93 0.32 -23.98
N LYS A 141 -0.89 -0.48 -24.22
CA LYS A 141 -1.01 -1.87 -23.76
C LYS A 141 -0.47 -1.85 -22.34
N PRO A 142 -1.30 -1.50 -21.34
CA PRO A 142 -0.83 -1.66 -19.99
C PRO A 142 -0.57 -3.16 -19.86
N SER A 143 0.65 -3.55 -19.48
CA SER A 143 0.75 -4.64 -18.52
C SER A 143 -0.20 -4.20 -17.41
N VAL A 144 -1.40 -4.78 -17.41
CA VAL A 144 -2.63 -4.24 -16.80
C VAL A 144 -2.52 -4.33 -15.27
N ARG A 145 -1.49 -3.76 -14.67
CA ARG A 145 -1.51 -3.54 -13.24
C ARG A 145 -2.45 -2.38 -12.99
N TYR A 146 -3.29 -2.49 -11.98
CA TYR A 146 -4.18 -1.43 -11.49
C TYR A 146 -3.45 -0.18 -10.96
N GLY A 147 -2.13 -0.08 -11.19
CA GLY A 147 -1.25 0.97 -10.74
C GLY A 147 -0.13 1.28 -11.72
N LEU A 148 0.58 2.38 -11.46
CA LEU A 148 1.55 3.00 -12.37
C LEU A 148 2.93 2.34 -12.39
N VAL A 149 3.13 1.26 -11.62
CA VAL A 149 4.45 0.74 -11.25
C VAL A 149 4.69 -0.59 -11.94
N PRO A 150 5.79 -0.74 -12.72
CA PRO A 150 6.07 -1.96 -13.47
C PRO A 150 6.32 -3.15 -12.55
N ASN A 151 5.86 -4.32 -12.98
CA ASN A 151 6.14 -5.58 -12.32
C ASN A 151 7.60 -5.99 -12.58
N SER A 152 8.43 -5.79 -11.57
CA SER A 152 9.87 -6.00 -11.61
C SER A 152 10.30 -6.67 -10.32
N GLN A 153 11.49 -7.30 -10.32
CA GLN A 153 12.03 -7.87 -9.09
C GLN A 153 12.12 -6.84 -7.95
N GLN A 154 12.46 -5.59 -8.28
CA GLN A 154 12.49 -4.48 -7.34
C GLN A 154 11.14 -4.24 -6.67
N GLU A 155 10.05 -4.34 -7.45
CA GLU A 155 8.70 -4.18 -6.93
C GLU A 155 8.25 -5.39 -6.08
N THR A 156 8.63 -6.60 -6.47
CA THR A 156 8.39 -7.80 -5.66
C THR A 156 9.10 -7.71 -4.30
N ASP A 157 10.35 -7.24 -4.28
CA ASP A 157 11.10 -7.01 -3.05
C ASP A 157 10.44 -5.92 -2.19
N ARG A 158 9.95 -4.86 -2.83
CA ARG A 158 9.19 -3.80 -2.15
C ARG A 158 7.88 -4.30 -1.56
N ASN A 159 7.14 -5.15 -2.28
CA ASN A 159 5.90 -5.76 -1.78
C ASN A 159 6.15 -6.63 -0.53
N THR A 160 7.30 -7.31 -0.46
CA THR A 160 7.73 -8.07 0.73
C THR A 160 7.98 -7.15 1.93
N ILE A 161 8.62 -6.01 1.71
CA ILE A 161 8.81 -4.97 2.74
C ILE A 161 7.46 -4.44 3.22
N GLN A 162 6.52 -4.15 2.31
CA GLN A 162 5.20 -3.66 2.67
C GLN A 162 4.37 -4.69 3.42
N HIS A 163 4.40 -5.95 3.01
CA HIS A 163 3.77 -7.03 3.77
C HIS A 163 4.28 -7.01 5.22
N THR A 164 5.60 -6.98 5.44
CA THR A 164 6.19 -6.91 6.78
C THR A 164 5.73 -5.68 7.58
N ILE A 165 5.71 -4.49 6.96
CA ILE A 165 5.24 -3.26 7.62
C ILE A 165 3.78 -3.39 8.07
N MET A 166 2.90 -3.89 7.20
CA MET A 166 1.48 -4.03 7.52
C MET A 166 1.25 -5.05 8.63
N ILE A 167 1.94 -6.19 8.60
CA ILE A 167 1.87 -7.18 9.69
C ILE A 167 2.37 -6.59 11.01
N ASP A 168 3.46 -5.79 11.00
CA ASP A 168 3.93 -5.11 12.20
C ASP A 168 2.88 -4.10 12.72
N ILE A 169 2.22 -3.34 11.84
CA ILE A 169 1.13 -2.42 12.20
C ILE A 169 -0.05 -3.20 12.82
N PHE A 170 -0.48 -4.28 12.16
CA PHE A 170 -1.56 -5.18 12.60
C PHE A 170 -1.16 -6.13 13.73
N ARG A 171 0.02 -5.94 14.35
CA ARG A 171 0.49 -6.68 15.53
C ARG A 171 0.56 -8.19 15.29
N GLY A 172 1.00 -8.60 14.09
CA GLY A 172 1.17 -10.00 13.70
C GLY A 172 -0.06 -10.63 13.04
N GLN A 173 -1.18 -9.90 12.92
CA GLN A 173 -2.41 -10.39 12.30
C GLN A 173 -2.37 -10.21 10.77
N LEU A 174 -2.92 -11.18 10.04
CA LEU A 174 -3.02 -11.14 8.56
C LEU A 174 -4.23 -10.34 8.08
N HIS A 175 -5.24 -10.17 8.92
CA HIS A 175 -6.46 -9.41 8.65
C HIS A 175 -6.95 -8.80 9.96
N LEU A 176 -7.77 -7.76 9.89
CA LEU A 176 -8.43 -7.15 11.05
C LEU A 176 -9.91 -7.49 11.14
N SER A 177 -10.49 -7.98 10.04
CA SER A 177 -11.88 -8.39 9.93
C SER A 177 -12.19 -9.54 10.89
N PRO A 178 -13.34 -9.52 11.59
CA PRO A 178 -13.75 -10.56 12.52
C PRO A 178 -14.34 -11.76 11.77
N ILE A 179 -13.51 -12.43 10.97
CA ILE A 179 -13.91 -13.61 10.21
C ILE A 179 -14.13 -14.82 11.13
N THR A 180 -14.84 -15.83 10.62
CA THR A 180 -14.99 -17.12 11.31
C THR A 180 -13.63 -17.75 11.64
N SER A 181 -13.52 -18.42 12.78
CA SER A 181 -12.28 -19.10 13.20
C SER A 181 -11.91 -20.32 12.33
N LYS A 182 -12.83 -20.77 11.46
CA LYS A 182 -12.63 -21.91 10.55
C LYS A 182 -13.12 -21.56 9.14
N PRO A 183 -12.49 -20.59 8.45
CA PRO A 183 -12.88 -20.25 7.09
C PRO A 183 -12.68 -21.47 6.18
N LYS A 184 -13.56 -21.62 5.19
CA LYS A 184 -13.53 -22.74 4.24
C LYS A 184 -12.98 -22.33 2.89
N ARG A 185 -13.31 -21.11 2.44
CA ARG A 185 -12.87 -20.57 1.16
C ARG A 185 -12.54 -19.08 1.28
N VAL A 186 -11.33 -18.71 0.89
CA VAL A 186 -10.83 -17.32 0.92
C VAL A 186 -10.29 -16.91 -0.43
N LEU A 187 -10.57 -15.68 -0.83
CA LEU A 187 -10.04 -15.05 -2.03
C LEU A 187 -9.05 -13.94 -1.65
N ASP A 188 -7.86 -13.95 -2.24
CA ASP A 188 -6.88 -12.86 -2.17
C ASP A 188 -6.80 -12.16 -3.53
N VAL A 189 -7.36 -10.96 -3.61
CA VAL A 189 -7.49 -10.17 -4.85
C VAL A 189 -6.28 -9.25 -5.02
N GLY A 190 -5.62 -9.34 -6.17
CA GLY A 190 -4.35 -8.65 -6.40
C GLY A 190 -3.24 -9.25 -5.54
N THR A 191 -3.17 -10.58 -5.53
CA THR A 191 -2.28 -11.34 -4.61
C THR A 191 -0.80 -11.04 -4.83
N GLY A 192 -0.42 -10.46 -5.97
CA GLY A 192 0.95 -10.15 -6.35
C GLY A 192 1.81 -11.41 -6.32
N PRO A 193 2.91 -11.45 -5.54
CA PRO A 193 3.75 -12.66 -5.44
C PRO A 193 3.12 -13.81 -4.64
N GLY A 194 1.90 -13.64 -4.11
CA GLY A 194 1.19 -14.68 -3.35
C GLY A 194 1.57 -14.79 -1.86
N THR A 195 2.40 -13.87 -1.35
CA THR A 195 2.93 -13.94 0.03
C THR A 195 1.82 -14.01 1.08
N TRP A 196 0.80 -13.15 0.97
CA TRP A 196 -0.30 -13.13 1.94
C TRP A 196 -1.14 -14.42 1.84
N ALA A 197 -1.52 -14.82 0.62
CA ALA A 197 -2.31 -16.04 0.39
C ALA A 197 -1.62 -17.29 0.95
N LEU A 198 -0.32 -17.44 0.74
CA LEU A 198 0.45 -18.57 1.25
C LEU A 198 0.55 -18.58 2.79
N GLU A 199 0.77 -17.43 3.41
CA GLU A 199 0.78 -17.32 4.88
C GLU A 199 -0.60 -17.60 5.48
N PHE A 200 -1.67 -17.12 4.84
CA PHE A 200 -3.04 -17.40 5.27
C PHE A 200 -3.36 -18.89 5.14
N ALA A 201 -3.00 -19.51 4.02
CA ALA A 201 -3.17 -20.94 3.77
C ALA A 201 -2.41 -21.80 4.79
N GLN A 202 -1.20 -21.38 5.17
CA GLN A 202 -0.41 -22.05 6.20
C GLN A 202 -1.07 -21.98 7.59
N LYS A 203 -1.66 -20.83 7.96
CA LYS A 203 -2.36 -20.67 9.25
C LYS A 203 -3.72 -21.38 9.28
N HIS A 204 -4.33 -21.61 8.11
CA HIS A 204 -5.65 -22.23 7.97
C HIS A 204 -5.60 -23.46 7.04
N PRO A 205 -5.02 -24.60 7.49
CA PRO A 205 -4.81 -25.78 6.64
C PRO A 205 -6.11 -26.42 6.12
N SER A 206 -7.25 -26.16 6.78
CA SER A 206 -8.57 -26.62 6.33
C SER A 206 -9.29 -25.66 5.38
N CYS A 207 -8.68 -24.53 5.05
CA CYS A 207 -9.24 -23.51 4.17
C CYS A 207 -8.65 -23.65 2.77
N SER A 208 -9.49 -23.58 1.73
CA SER A 208 -9.05 -23.37 0.37
C SER A 208 -8.80 -21.87 0.15
N VAL A 209 -7.58 -21.51 -0.26
CA VAL A 209 -7.18 -20.13 -0.56
C VAL A 209 -6.95 -20.00 -2.05
N LEU A 210 -7.62 -19.04 -2.67
CA LEU A 210 -7.44 -18.69 -4.07
C LEU A 210 -6.81 -17.30 -4.13
N GLY A 211 -5.61 -17.19 -4.66
CA GLY A 211 -5.00 -15.91 -5.02
C GLY A 211 -5.26 -15.59 -6.49
N VAL A 212 -5.66 -14.35 -6.79
CA VAL A 212 -5.83 -13.88 -8.16
C VAL A 212 -5.01 -12.63 -8.41
N ASP A 213 -4.35 -12.59 -9.55
CA ASP A 213 -3.63 -11.40 -10.00
C ASP A 213 -3.73 -11.29 -11.53
N ILE A 214 -3.60 -10.09 -12.06
CA ILE A 214 -3.64 -9.85 -13.50
C ILE A 214 -2.40 -10.41 -14.21
N GLU A 215 -1.31 -10.61 -13.46
CA GLU A 215 -0.09 -11.25 -13.94
C GLU A 215 0.06 -12.67 -13.38
N PRO A 216 0.81 -13.56 -14.06
CA PRO A 216 1.13 -14.87 -13.52
C PRO A 216 1.86 -14.78 -12.17
N VAL A 217 1.36 -15.56 -11.20
CA VAL A 217 1.96 -15.64 -9.86
C VAL A 217 3.01 -16.74 -9.84
N HIS A 218 4.23 -16.39 -9.44
CA HIS A 218 5.37 -17.31 -9.35
C HIS A 218 5.87 -17.38 -7.91
N PRO A 219 5.17 -18.12 -7.02
CA PRO A 219 5.54 -18.16 -5.62
C PRO A 219 6.83 -18.98 -5.42
N LEU A 220 7.61 -18.62 -4.40
CA LEU A 220 8.86 -19.33 -4.05
C LEU A 220 8.60 -20.76 -3.53
N TYR A 221 7.41 -21.02 -3.03
CA TYR A 221 6.97 -22.32 -2.51
C TYR A 221 5.46 -22.47 -2.70
N THR A 222 4.96 -23.69 -2.60
CA THR A 222 3.54 -23.99 -2.78
C THR A 222 2.91 -24.54 -1.50
N ARG A 223 1.57 -24.48 -1.43
CA ARG A 223 0.76 -25.12 -0.40
C ARG A 223 -0.38 -25.86 -1.10
N SER A 224 -0.69 -27.07 -0.66
CA SER A 224 -1.73 -27.90 -1.31
C SER A 224 -3.13 -27.27 -1.23
N ASN A 225 -3.37 -26.39 -0.27
CA ASN A 225 -4.61 -25.67 -0.07
C ASN A 225 -4.59 -24.21 -0.60
N CYS A 226 -3.56 -23.83 -1.38
CA CYS A 226 -3.45 -22.50 -1.97
C CYS A 226 -3.25 -22.62 -3.49
N THR A 227 -4.13 -22.02 -4.27
CA THR A 227 -4.04 -21.98 -5.74
C THR A 227 -3.98 -20.55 -6.25
N PHE A 228 -3.42 -20.37 -7.44
CA PHE A 228 -3.28 -19.06 -8.07
C PHE A 228 -3.88 -19.07 -9.47
N LEU A 229 -4.58 -18.00 -9.84
CA LEU A 229 -5.11 -17.80 -11.18
C LEU A 229 -4.72 -16.42 -11.72
N THR A 230 -4.28 -16.39 -12.97
CA THR A 230 -4.14 -15.14 -13.71
C THR A 230 -5.53 -14.66 -14.14
N LYS A 231 -6.00 -13.56 -13.54
CA LYS A 231 -7.35 -13.05 -13.75
C LYS A 231 -7.40 -11.53 -13.56
N ASP A 232 -8.05 -10.86 -14.50
CA ASP A 232 -8.43 -9.46 -14.34
C ASP A 232 -9.70 -9.36 -13.49
N VAL A 233 -9.58 -8.80 -12.28
CA VAL A 233 -10.68 -8.67 -11.32
C VAL A 233 -11.68 -7.57 -11.70
N THR A 234 -11.43 -6.78 -12.75
CA THR A 234 -12.40 -5.83 -13.33
C THR A 234 -13.39 -6.49 -14.27
N HIS A 235 -13.12 -7.73 -14.69
CA HIS A 235 -14.02 -8.57 -15.47
C HIS A 235 -14.89 -9.46 -14.56
N GLU A 236 -15.73 -10.30 -15.17
CA GLU A 236 -16.59 -11.23 -14.45
C GLU A 236 -15.80 -12.28 -13.66
N TRP A 237 -16.37 -12.72 -12.54
CA TRP A 237 -15.75 -13.67 -11.63
C TRP A 237 -16.31 -15.07 -11.85
N ASP A 238 -15.88 -15.72 -12.93
CA ASP A 238 -16.18 -17.11 -13.29
C ASP A 238 -15.14 -18.07 -12.69
N PHE A 239 -15.17 -18.23 -11.37
CA PHE A 239 -14.32 -19.25 -10.70
C PHE A 239 -14.92 -20.65 -10.90
N THR A 240 -14.07 -21.65 -11.14
CA THR A 240 -14.51 -23.04 -11.41
C THR A 240 -15.43 -23.60 -10.33
N ASP A 241 -15.15 -23.34 -9.05
CA ASP A 241 -16.01 -23.78 -7.94
C ASP A 241 -17.02 -22.70 -7.51
N GLY A 242 -17.22 -21.66 -8.33
CA GLY A 242 -18.05 -20.51 -8.05
C GLY A 242 -17.51 -19.58 -6.96
N GLY A 243 -18.39 -18.67 -6.52
CA GLY A 243 -18.18 -17.74 -5.40
C GLY A 243 -18.33 -18.42 -4.03
N ASN A 244 -19.10 -17.81 -3.13
CA ASN A 244 -19.32 -18.25 -1.74
C ASN A 244 -18.05 -18.25 -0.87
N PHE A 245 -17.27 -17.18 -0.95
CA PHE A 245 -16.13 -16.96 -0.07
C PHE A 245 -16.59 -16.60 1.35
N ASP A 246 -15.89 -17.12 2.36
CA ASP A 246 -16.07 -16.71 3.75
C ASP A 246 -15.35 -15.36 4.01
N PHE A 247 -14.27 -15.11 3.26
CA PHE A 247 -13.48 -13.90 3.34
C PHE A 247 -12.88 -13.54 1.98
N ILE A 248 -12.93 -12.25 1.62
CA ILE A 248 -12.25 -11.69 0.46
C ILE A 248 -11.28 -10.62 0.97
N HIS A 249 -10.00 -10.84 0.73
CA HIS A 249 -8.93 -9.92 1.07
C HIS A 249 -8.51 -9.14 -0.18
N VAL A 250 -8.43 -7.81 -0.06
CA VAL A 250 -7.99 -6.90 -1.12
C VAL A 250 -6.98 -5.94 -0.52
N ARG A 251 -5.76 -5.91 -1.05
CA ARG A 251 -4.70 -5.12 -0.43
C ARG A 251 -3.76 -4.54 -1.46
N GLN A 252 -3.58 -3.22 -1.39
CA GLN A 252 -2.66 -2.48 -2.26
C GLN A 252 -2.94 -2.65 -3.74
N LEU A 253 -4.22 -2.73 -4.06
CA LEU A 253 -4.71 -2.86 -5.43
C LEU A 253 -4.67 -1.51 -6.15
N GLY A 254 -4.69 -0.40 -5.41
CA GLY A 254 -4.66 0.94 -5.99
C GLY A 254 -6.04 1.48 -6.37
N ASP A 255 -6.06 2.65 -7.01
CA ASP A 255 -7.31 3.28 -7.43
C ASP A 255 -7.82 2.75 -8.77
N ILE A 256 -8.60 1.68 -8.73
CA ILE A 256 -9.21 1.11 -9.95
C ILE A 256 -10.43 1.95 -10.37
N GLN A 257 -10.57 2.27 -11.66
CA GLN A 257 -11.71 3.03 -12.18
C GLN A 257 -13.05 2.30 -11.89
N GLU A 258 -13.08 1.00 -12.10
CA GLU A 258 -14.20 0.08 -11.88
C GLU A 258 -14.40 -0.34 -10.41
N LYS A 259 -13.83 0.38 -9.43
CA LYS A 259 -13.91 0.04 -7.99
C LYS A 259 -15.33 -0.24 -7.47
N ARG A 260 -16.36 0.43 -8.00
CA ARG A 260 -17.77 0.12 -7.67
C ARG A 260 -18.15 -1.30 -8.10
N ASN A 261 -17.79 -1.69 -9.31
CA ASN A 261 -18.04 -3.04 -9.83
C ASN A 261 -17.19 -4.08 -9.09
N LEU A 262 -15.95 -3.75 -8.73
CA LEU A 262 -15.11 -4.62 -7.91
C LEU A 262 -15.77 -4.88 -6.55
N ILE A 263 -16.22 -3.84 -5.85
CA ILE A 263 -16.90 -3.96 -4.56
C ILE A 263 -18.20 -4.75 -4.69
N GLN A 264 -18.98 -4.52 -5.75
CA GLN A 264 -20.18 -5.31 -6.04
C GLN A 264 -19.85 -6.79 -6.22
N ARG A 265 -18.78 -7.12 -6.97
CA ARG A 265 -18.35 -8.50 -7.15
C ARG A 265 -17.89 -9.15 -5.85
N CYS A 266 -17.19 -8.41 -4.99
CA CYS A 266 -16.88 -8.89 -3.65
C CYS A 266 -18.17 -9.24 -2.91
N PHE A 267 -19.17 -8.35 -2.92
CA PHE A 267 -20.47 -8.59 -2.28
C PHE A 267 -21.18 -9.83 -2.83
N ASP A 268 -21.31 -9.93 -4.15
CA ASP A 268 -22.02 -11.02 -4.83
C ASP A 268 -21.36 -12.39 -4.64
N ASN A 269 -20.05 -12.41 -4.37
CA ASN A 269 -19.27 -13.65 -4.20
C ASN A 269 -19.02 -14.02 -2.74
N LEU A 270 -19.46 -13.21 -1.78
CA LEU A 270 -19.41 -13.56 -0.36
C LEU A 270 -20.60 -14.44 0.02
N LYS A 271 -20.38 -15.35 0.98
CA LYS A 271 -21.48 -15.98 1.71
C LYS A 271 -22.19 -14.91 2.56
N PRO A 272 -23.48 -15.12 2.88
CA PRO A 272 -24.12 -14.37 3.96
C PRO A 272 -23.28 -14.43 5.24
N GLY A 273 -22.95 -13.27 5.80
CA GLY A 273 -22.07 -13.13 6.97
C GLY A 273 -20.56 -13.19 6.68
N GLY A 274 -20.15 -13.32 5.43
CA GLY A 274 -18.75 -13.21 5.01
C GLY A 274 -18.23 -11.77 5.06
N TRP A 275 -16.90 -11.61 5.05
CA TRP A 275 -16.24 -10.31 5.15
C TRP A 275 -15.44 -9.97 3.90
N VAL A 276 -15.40 -8.68 3.55
CA VAL A 276 -14.38 -8.13 2.65
C VAL A 276 -13.49 -7.17 3.43
N GLU A 277 -12.18 -7.25 3.22
CA GLU A 277 -11.21 -6.32 3.79
C GLU A 277 -10.44 -5.63 2.68
N PHE A 278 -10.49 -4.29 2.67
CA PHE A 278 -9.65 -3.45 1.84
C PHE A 278 -8.57 -2.81 2.70
N THR A 279 -7.29 -3.00 2.35
CA THR A 279 -6.15 -2.35 3.00
C THR A 279 -5.38 -1.51 1.98
N GLU A 280 -5.41 -0.18 2.12
CA GLU A 280 -4.83 0.76 1.16
C GLU A 280 -4.10 1.90 1.85
N TRP A 281 -3.04 2.40 1.21
CA TRP A 281 -2.32 3.58 1.72
C TRP A 281 -2.96 4.87 1.22
N ILE A 282 -3.20 5.81 2.13
CA ILE A 282 -3.31 7.24 1.78
C ILE A 282 -1.89 7.78 1.76
N ALA A 283 -1.30 7.83 0.55
CA ALA A 283 0.09 8.23 0.32
C ALA A 283 0.32 9.75 0.43
N ILE A 284 -0.29 10.38 1.42
CA ILE A 284 -0.12 11.79 1.76
C ILE A 284 0.73 11.90 3.02
N LEU A 285 1.82 12.66 2.92
CA LEU A 285 2.74 12.91 4.02
C LEU A 285 2.12 13.90 5.02
N GLN A 286 1.99 13.44 6.26
CA GLN A 286 1.56 14.24 7.39
C GLN A 286 2.76 14.54 8.29
N SER A 287 2.88 15.79 8.75
CA SER A 287 3.98 16.25 9.61
C SER A 287 3.43 17.21 10.67
N PRO A 288 3.03 16.68 11.86
CA PRO A 288 2.40 17.49 12.91
C PRO A 288 3.27 18.63 13.42
N ASN A 289 4.60 18.45 13.46
CA ASN A 289 5.55 19.47 13.86
C ASN A 289 6.02 20.37 12.70
N HIS A 290 5.43 20.21 11.51
CA HIS A 290 5.75 20.98 10.31
C HIS A 290 7.20 20.87 9.82
N SER A 291 7.95 19.87 10.26
CA SER A 291 9.36 19.65 9.85
C SER A 291 9.54 19.35 8.36
N LEU A 292 8.46 18.99 7.65
CA LEU A 292 8.46 18.85 6.20
C LEU A 292 8.26 20.17 5.42
N ARG A 293 8.05 21.32 6.09
CA ARG A 293 7.87 22.59 5.36
C ARG A 293 9.16 22.99 4.63
N GLY A 294 9.02 23.29 3.34
CA GLY A 294 10.14 23.72 2.49
C GLY A 294 11.05 22.58 2.01
N THR A 295 10.77 21.32 2.37
CA THR A 295 11.58 20.17 1.95
C THR A 295 11.21 19.71 0.53
N ALA A 296 12.17 19.11 -0.17
CA ALA A 296 11.94 18.49 -1.48
C ALA A 296 10.93 17.34 -1.39
N PHE A 297 10.92 16.58 -0.30
CA PHE A 297 10.01 15.45 -0.09
C PHE A 297 8.57 15.90 0.07
N ARG A 298 8.33 17.03 0.76
CA ARG A 298 6.98 17.62 0.79
C ARG A 298 6.54 18.10 -0.59
N LYS A 299 7.41 18.86 -1.27
CA LYS A 299 7.14 19.33 -2.63
C LYS A 299 6.85 18.17 -3.58
N TRP A 300 7.57 17.06 -3.45
CA TRP A 300 7.35 15.84 -4.21
C TRP A 300 5.95 15.27 -3.98
N ASN A 301 5.50 15.19 -2.72
CA ASN A 301 4.18 14.66 -2.41
C ASN A 301 3.05 15.57 -2.91
N ASP A 302 3.24 16.89 -2.86
CA ASP A 302 2.30 17.87 -3.42
C ASP A 302 2.19 17.74 -4.95
N LEU A 303 3.33 17.64 -5.64
CA LEU A 303 3.37 17.44 -7.10
C LEU A 303 2.77 16.08 -7.50
N LEU A 304 3.03 15.03 -6.71
CA LEU A 304 2.45 13.72 -6.96
C LEU A 304 0.92 13.78 -6.88
N GLU A 305 0.34 14.37 -5.83
CA GLU A 305 -1.12 14.54 -5.72
C GLU A 305 -1.68 15.41 -6.86
N GLN A 306 -1.00 16.49 -7.22
CA GLN A 306 -1.38 17.33 -8.36
C GLN A 306 -1.43 16.52 -9.67
N GLY A 307 -0.39 15.72 -9.94
CA GLY A 307 -0.32 14.89 -11.14
C GLY A 307 -1.38 13.78 -11.14
N MET A 308 -1.59 13.12 -10.00
CA MET A 308 -2.66 12.11 -9.83
C MET A 308 -4.05 12.70 -10.12
N ARG A 309 -4.32 13.93 -9.68
CA ARG A 309 -5.57 14.65 -10.01
C ARG A 309 -5.73 14.93 -11.50
N GLN A 310 -4.66 15.32 -12.18
CA GLN A 310 -4.69 15.53 -13.63
C GLN A 310 -4.91 14.21 -14.40
N CYS A 311 -4.48 13.08 -13.84
CA CYS A 311 -4.80 11.74 -14.32
C CYS A 311 -6.22 11.25 -13.97
N GLY A 312 -7.05 12.07 -13.31
CA GLY A 312 -8.43 11.72 -12.96
C GLY A 312 -8.58 10.86 -11.69
N THR A 313 -7.53 10.78 -10.87
CA THR A 313 -7.51 10.05 -9.59
C THR A 313 -6.99 10.96 -8.46
N THR A 314 -6.69 10.43 -7.28
CA THR A 314 -6.16 11.16 -6.13
C THR A 314 -5.54 10.18 -5.14
N LEU A 315 -4.52 10.59 -4.39
CA LEU A 315 -3.94 9.80 -3.31
C LEU A 315 -4.91 9.62 -2.12
N TYR A 316 -6.02 10.36 -2.09
CA TYR A 316 -7.13 10.22 -1.14
C TYR A 316 -8.22 9.25 -1.58
N TYR A 317 -8.01 8.49 -2.66
CA TYR A 317 -9.03 7.55 -3.15
C TYR A 317 -9.51 6.50 -2.12
N PRO A 318 -8.71 6.05 -1.12
CA PRO A 318 -9.20 5.09 -0.14
C PRO A 318 -10.38 5.61 0.68
N ASP A 319 -10.50 6.94 0.85
CA ASP A 319 -11.63 7.56 1.54
C ASP A 319 -12.98 7.29 0.85
N LYS A 320 -12.96 6.86 -0.41
CA LYS A 320 -14.17 6.47 -1.18
C LYS A 320 -14.63 5.05 -0.89
N LEU A 321 -13.79 4.18 -0.33
CA LEU A 321 -14.11 2.76 -0.18
C LEU A 321 -15.28 2.53 0.78
N LYS A 322 -15.28 3.20 1.94
CA LYS A 322 -16.35 3.05 2.95
C LYS A 322 -17.73 3.47 2.43
N PRO A 323 -17.92 4.66 1.81
CA PRO A 323 -19.18 5.00 1.17
C PRO A 323 -19.62 3.98 0.12
N LEU A 324 -18.70 3.49 -0.72
CA LEU A 324 -19.02 2.49 -1.74
C LEU A 324 -19.45 1.15 -1.13
N LEU A 325 -18.80 0.70 -0.05
CA LEU A 325 -19.22 -0.49 0.70
C LEU A 325 -20.64 -0.32 1.25
N GLN A 326 -20.95 0.84 1.81
CA GLN A 326 -22.31 1.16 2.32
C GLN A 326 -23.35 1.11 1.20
N GLU A 327 -23.06 1.77 0.07
CA GLU A 327 -23.95 1.81 -1.10
C GLU A 327 -24.21 0.43 -1.71
N THR A 328 -23.22 -0.47 -1.69
CA THR A 328 -23.35 -1.84 -2.18
C THR A 328 -24.21 -2.72 -1.27
N GLY A 329 -24.34 -2.38 0.03
CA GLY A 329 -25.17 -3.13 0.98
C GLY A 329 -24.41 -3.83 2.11
N PHE A 330 -23.12 -3.51 2.32
CA PHE A 330 -22.41 -3.99 3.51
C PHE A 330 -22.93 -3.27 4.77
N GLU A 331 -23.28 -4.05 5.81
CA GLU A 331 -23.93 -3.52 7.01
C GLU A 331 -22.92 -3.18 8.13
N HIS A 332 -21.96 -4.07 8.40
CA HIS A 332 -20.98 -3.93 9.49
C HIS A 332 -19.63 -3.43 8.98
N ILE A 333 -19.50 -2.12 8.78
CA ILE A 333 -18.29 -1.52 8.21
C ILE A 333 -17.42 -0.93 9.31
N ILE A 334 -16.24 -1.54 9.50
CA ILE A 334 -15.21 -1.09 10.43
C ILE A 334 -14.11 -0.41 9.63
N GLU A 335 -13.76 0.81 10.02
CA GLU A 335 -12.65 1.56 9.41
C GLU A 335 -11.58 1.80 10.48
N THR A 336 -10.38 1.33 10.23
CA THR A 336 -9.21 1.59 11.07
C THR A 336 -8.21 2.43 10.30
N ARG A 337 -7.67 3.47 10.92
CA ARG A 337 -6.60 4.29 10.36
C ARG A 337 -5.35 4.16 11.20
N ASN A 338 -4.26 3.70 10.61
CA ASN A 338 -3.00 3.47 11.31
C ASN A 338 -1.90 4.36 10.73
N GLY A 339 -1.27 5.16 11.58
CA GLY A 339 -0.12 5.95 11.17
C GLY A 339 1.13 5.09 11.00
N ALA A 340 1.76 5.14 9.82
CA ALA A 340 3.07 4.54 9.57
C ALA A 340 4.10 5.64 9.33
N THR A 341 5.14 5.65 10.17
CA THR A 341 6.23 6.61 10.11
C THR A 341 6.99 6.47 8.79
N THR A 342 7.29 7.58 8.10
CA THR A 342 7.96 7.51 6.79
C THR A 342 9.45 7.19 6.91
N ASN A 343 10.03 7.44 8.07
CA ASN A 343 11.40 7.13 8.47
C ASN A 343 11.47 6.89 9.99
N ALA A 344 12.66 6.67 10.55
CA ALA A 344 12.86 6.34 11.97
C ALA A 344 12.82 7.56 12.94
N CYS A 345 12.13 8.65 12.58
CA CYS A 345 12.04 9.89 13.37
C CYS A 345 11.29 9.75 14.70
N TYR A 346 10.28 8.88 14.78
CA TYR A 346 9.51 8.72 16.02
C TYR A 346 10.19 7.72 16.97
N PRO A 347 10.24 8.01 18.28
CA PRO A 347 10.88 7.15 19.25
C PRO A 347 10.12 5.83 19.44
N GLY A 348 10.83 4.81 19.93
CA GLY A 348 10.28 3.51 20.27
C GLY A 348 10.64 2.43 19.24
N LYS A 349 11.07 1.26 19.72
CA LYS A 349 11.64 0.18 18.89
C LYS A 349 10.72 -0.22 17.72
N LYS A 350 9.40 -0.29 17.96
CA LYS A 350 8.42 -0.64 16.94
C LYS A 350 8.31 0.44 15.84
N LEU A 351 8.12 1.70 16.23
CA LEU A 351 7.98 2.81 15.27
C LEU A 351 9.29 3.04 14.50
N GLN A 352 10.44 2.95 15.18
CA GLN A 352 11.73 3.03 14.50
C GLN A 352 11.91 1.90 13.49
N ARG A 353 11.56 0.65 13.84
CA ARG A 353 11.62 -0.48 12.90
C ARG A 353 10.73 -0.24 11.67
N ILE A 354 9.48 0.15 11.87
CA ILE A 354 8.56 0.49 10.78
C ILE A 354 9.17 1.62 9.94
N GLY A 355 9.72 2.65 10.56
CA GLY A 355 10.41 3.75 9.91
C GLY A 355 11.57 3.33 9.01
N HIS A 356 12.44 2.42 9.47
CA HIS A 356 13.53 1.92 8.63
C HIS A 356 13.02 1.17 7.40
N LEU A 357 12.00 0.32 7.57
CA LEU A 357 11.38 -0.41 6.46
C LEU A 357 10.66 0.55 5.50
N MET A 358 9.97 1.57 6.03
CA MET A 358 9.29 2.59 5.24
C MET A 358 10.27 3.46 4.43
N THR A 359 11.43 3.81 4.98
CA THR A 359 12.50 4.47 4.22
C THR A 359 12.89 3.66 2.99
N GLN A 360 13.11 2.35 3.15
CA GLN A 360 13.44 1.46 2.02
C GLN A 360 12.30 1.35 1.03
N ASN A 361 11.06 1.18 1.51
CA ASN A 361 9.86 1.17 0.67
C ASN A 361 9.75 2.44 -0.19
N TRP A 362 9.96 3.61 0.42
CA TRP A 362 9.92 4.89 -0.29
C TRP A 362 11.03 5.01 -1.34
N LEU A 363 12.27 4.65 -1.01
CA LEU A 363 13.39 4.72 -1.95
C LEU A 363 13.18 3.81 -3.17
N LEU A 364 12.58 2.64 -2.99
CA LEU A 364 12.29 1.70 -4.07
C LEU A 364 11.15 2.16 -4.99
N ILE A 365 10.15 2.88 -4.46
CA ILE A 365 8.99 3.33 -5.25
C ILE A 365 9.14 4.73 -5.84
N LEU A 366 10.07 5.54 -5.31
CA LEU A 366 10.16 6.96 -5.61
C LEU A 366 10.23 7.25 -7.11
N GLU A 367 11.20 6.68 -7.81
CA GLU A 367 11.36 6.92 -9.25
C GLU A 367 10.29 6.21 -10.10
N PRO A 368 9.98 4.92 -9.89
CA PRO A 368 8.92 4.23 -10.63
C PRO A 368 7.56 4.92 -10.56
N LEU A 369 7.21 5.52 -9.42
CA LEU A 369 5.96 6.26 -9.25
C LEU A 369 6.02 7.67 -9.84
N SER A 370 7.15 8.37 -9.66
CA SER A 370 7.28 9.76 -10.12
C SER A 370 7.38 9.87 -11.63
N MET A 371 8.13 8.97 -12.28
CA MET A 371 8.43 9.06 -13.70
C MET A 371 7.17 9.14 -14.58
N PRO A 372 6.19 8.22 -14.48
CA PRO A 372 4.97 8.31 -15.28
C PRO A 372 4.14 9.55 -14.92
N VAL A 373 3.95 9.86 -13.63
CA VAL A 373 3.09 10.97 -13.21
C VAL A 373 3.67 12.32 -13.63
N PHE A 374 4.96 12.56 -13.39
CA PHE A 374 5.57 13.87 -13.61
C PHE A 374 5.78 14.15 -15.09
N THR A 375 6.13 13.13 -15.88
CA THR A 375 6.34 13.32 -17.33
C THR A 375 5.02 13.41 -18.10
N GLN A 376 4.03 12.58 -17.76
CA GLN A 376 2.79 12.49 -18.54
C GLN A 376 1.73 13.49 -18.10
N ALA A 377 1.58 13.73 -16.79
CA ALA A 377 0.61 14.68 -16.27
C ALA A 377 1.20 16.08 -16.16
N LEU A 378 2.36 16.20 -15.49
CA LEU A 378 2.94 17.52 -15.20
C LEU A 378 3.82 18.08 -16.33
N GLY A 379 4.13 17.28 -17.36
CA GLY A 379 4.88 17.71 -18.54
C GLY A 379 6.39 17.90 -18.31
N TRP A 380 6.94 17.33 -17.24
CA TRP A 380 8.37 17.39 -16.95
C TRP A 380 9.16 16.49 -17.92
N THR A 381 10.41 16.86 -18.18
CA THR A 381 11.37 15.97 -18.82
C THR A 381 11.87 14.89 -17.85
N PRO A 382 12.26 13.69 -18.33
CA PRO A 382 12.87 12.66 -17.48
C PRO A 382 14.08 13.16 -16.68
N GLU A 383 14.87 14.06 -17.26
CA GLU A 383 16.06 14.67 -16.65
C GLU A 383 15.69 15.59 -15.47
N GLU A 384 14.64 16.40 -15.62
CA GLU A 384 14.11 17.24 -14.54
C GLU A 384 13.61 16.39 -13.37
N VAL A 385 12.88 15.29 -13.68
CA VAL A 385 12.42 14.35 -12.66
C VAL A 385 13.61 13.75 -11.91
N LYS A 386 14.58 13.17 -12.63
CA LYS A 386 15.76 12.55 -12.00
C LYS A 386 16.53 13.53 -11.13
N THR A 387 16.76 14.74 -11.63
CA THR A 387 17.44 15.82 -10.90
C THR A 387 16.69 16.16 -9.62
N PHE A 388 15.38 16.37 -9.69
CA PHE A 388 14.56 16.68 -8.50
C PHE A 388 14.57 15.55 -7.47
N LEU A 389 14.50 14.30 -7.94
CA LEU A 389 14.51 13.14 -7.04
C LEU A 389 15.85 12.96 -6.30
N VAL A 390 16.96 13.58 -6.73
CA VAL A 390 18.22 13.54 -5.98
C VAL A 390 18.03 14.12 -4.58
N ASP A 391 17.38 15.28 -4.47
CA ASP A 391 17.18 15.93 -3.18
C ASP A 391 16.11 15.20 -2.35
N VAL A 392 15.04 14.72 -2.99
CA VAL A 392 14.03 13.90 -2.30
C VAL A 392 14.64 12.65 -1.65
N ARG A 393 15.55 11.95 -2.33
CA ARG A 393 16.23 10.76 -1.78
C ARG A 393 17.05 11.07 -0.53
N LYS A 394 17.73 12.22 -0.48
CA LYS A 394 18.50 12.65 0.70
C LYS A 394 17.60 12.88 1.91
N GLU A 395 16.37 13.33 1.67
CA GLU A 395 15.45 13.73 2.73
C GLU A 395 14.61 12.59 3.30
N ILE A 396 14.24 11.57 2.49
CA ILE A 396 13.38 10.45 2.95
C ILE A 396 13.91 9.83 4.25
N GLY A 397 15.20 9.53 4.31
CA GLY A 397 15.84 8.90 5.48
C GLY A 397 16.23 9.86 6.60
N ASN A 398 16.03 11.17 6.44
CA ASN A 398 16.47 12.15 7.43
C ASN A 398 15.49 12.21 8.62
N THR A 399 15.94 11.74 9.78
CA THR A 399 15.14 11.65 11.00
C THR A 399 14.81 13.00 11.64
N GLN A 400 15.38 14.11 11.16
CA GLN A 400 14.92 15.47 11.53
C GLN A 400 13.52 15.76 10.96
N TYR A 401 13.16 15.13 9.84
CA TYR A 401 11.85 15.26 9.23
C TYR A 401 10.89 14.23 9.82
N HIS A 402 10.04 14.71 10.72
CA HIS A 402 9.01 13.93 11.40
C HIS A 402 7.77 13.86 10.53
N SER A 403 7.56 12.71 9.92
CA SER A 403 6.39 12.47 9.09
C SER A 403 5.90 11.03 9.14
N PHE A 404 4.63 10.88 8.81
CA PHE A 404 3.95 9.61 8.68
C PHE A 404 2.93 9.67 7.54
N MET A 405 2.42 8.51 7.15
CA MET A 405 1.30 8.34 6.24
C MET A 405 0.25 7.44 6.87
N THR A 406 -0.97 7.44 6.33
CA THR A 406 -2.07 6.64 6.86
C THR A 406 -2.21 5.35 6.07
N LEU A 407 -2.18 4.22 6.77
CA LEU A 407 -2.70 2.93 6.31
C LEU A 407 -4.18 2.80 6.69
#